data_AF-A0A6M2EKW8-F1
#
_entry.id   AF-A0A6M2EKW8-F1
#
_cell.length_a   1.000
_cell.length_b   1.000
_cell.length_c   1.000
_cell.angle_alpha   90.00
_cell.angle_beta   90.00
_cell.angle_gamma   90.00
#
_symmetry.space_group_name_H-M   'P 1'
#
loop_
_entity.id
_entity.type
_entity.pdbx_description
1 polymer ?
#
loop_
_entity_poly.entity_id
_entity_poly.type
_entity_poly.pdbx_seq_one_letter_code
_entity_poly.pdbx_strand_id
1 'polypeptide(L)'
;MVKRQRTAFPPNFVHSLDGSHMMMTAVACKEAGLNFAGVHDSYWTHACDVDEMNRILREKFVELYGTPILENLLESFQSSFPNLKFPPLPERGDFDLRDVLQSTYFFN
;
A
#
# COMPACT_ATOMS: atom_id res chain seq x y z
N MET A 1 -24.09 -11.96 -10.71
CA MET A 1 -23.35 -11.76 -9.44
C MET A 1 -21.87 -12.12 -9.56
N VAL A 2 -21.52 -13.33 -10.03
CA VAL A 2 -20.14 -13.81 -10.21
C VAL A 2 -19.26 -12.92 -11.11
N LYS A 3 -19.79 -12.47 -12.25
CA LYS A 3 -19.05 -11.58 -13.18
C LYS A 3 -18.59 -10.28 -12.51
N ARG A 4 -19.44 -9.67 -11.68
CA ARG A 4 -19.12 -8.40 -10.98
C ARG A 4 -18.04 -8.62 -9.91
N GLN A 5 -18.13 -9.69 -9.14
CA GLN A 5 -17.12 -10.03 -8.11
C GLN A 5 -15.74 -10.27 -8.74
N ARG A 6 -15.67 -11.05 -9.84
CA ARG A 6 -14.41 -11.34 -10.53
C ARG A 6 -13.73 -10.07 -11.07
N THR A 7 -14.49 -9.13 -11.62
CA THR A 7 -13.93 -7.89 -12.18
C THR A 7 -13.67 -6.82 -11.13
N ALA A 8 -14.40 -6.83 -10.01
CA ALA A 8 -14.27 -5.83 -8.96
C ALA A 8 -13.18 -6.15 -7.94
N PHE A 9 -12.82 -7.43 -7.77
CA PHE A 9 -11.84 -7.82 -6.77
C PHE A 9 -10.46 -7.17 -6.97
N PRO A 10 -9.81 -7.25 -8.16
CA PRO A 10 -8.50 -6.64 -8.34
C PRO A 10 -8.44 -5.13 -8.04
N PRO A 11 -9.32 -4.27 -8.59
CA PRO A 11 -9.26 -2.84 -8.27
C PRO A 11 -9.59 -2.56 -6.80
N ASN A 12 -10.54 -3.28 -6.19
CA ASN A 12 -10.85 -3.08 -4.78
C ASN A 12 -9.69 -3.48 -3.86
N PHE A 13 -8.94 -4.53 -4.23
CA PHE A 13 -7.78 -4.96 -3.46
C PHE A 13 -6.66 -3.92 -3.54
N VAL A 14 -6.34 -3.40 -4.73
CA VAL A 14 -5.36 -2.33 -4.90
C VAL A 14 -5.77 -1.08 -4.11
N HIS A 15 -7.02 -0.63 -4.25
CA HIS A 15 -7.53 0.52 -3.48
C HIS A 15 -7.46 0.30 -1.96
N SER A 16 -7.59 -0.94 -1.48
CA SER A 16 -7.42 -1.23 -0.06
C SER A 16 -5.97 -1.04 0.40
N LEU A 17 -4.98 -1.38 -0.45
CA LEU A 17 -3.57 -1.15 -0.17
C LEU A 17 -3.22 0.35 -0.22
N ASP A 18 -3.75 1.09 -1.18
CA ASP A 18 -3.59 2.54 -1.26
C ASP A 18 -4.17 3.22 0.00
N GLY A 19 -5.34 2.77 0.45
CA GLY A 19 -5.94 3.20 1.70
C GLY A 19 -5.11 2.84 2.94
N SER A 20 -4.54 1.64 2.98
CA SER A 20 -3.61 1.23 4.05
C SER A 20 -2.37 2.11 4.08
N HIS A 21 -1.75 2.38 2.93
CA HIS A 21 -0.58 3.25 2.83
C HIS A 21 -0.90 4.67 3.32
N MET A 22 -2.00 5.26 2.86
CA MET A 22 -2.46 6.57 3.30
C MET A 22 -2.65 6.62 4.83
N MET A 23 -3.30 5.61 5.42
CA MET A 23 -3.52 5.57 6.87
C MET A 23 -2.22 5.40 7.66
N MET A 24 -1.31 4.54 7.18
CA MET A 24 0.02 4.37 7.80
C MET A 24 0.82 5.67 7.77
N THR A 25 0.79 6.39 6.65
CA THR A 25 1.42 7.71 6.52
C THR A 25 0.75 8.73 7.43
N ALA A 26 -0.58 8.80 7.49
CA ALA A 26 -1.30 9.73 8.35
C ALA A 26 -0.97 9.54 9.84
N VAL A 27 -0.91 8.29 10.31
CA VAL A 27 -0.53 7.97 11.69
C VAL A 27 0.90 8.41 11.98
N ALA A 28 1.85 8.07 11.09
CA ALA A 28 3.25 8.43 11.27
C ALA A 28 3.50 9.95 11.20
N CYS A 29 2.81 10.67 10.31
CA CYS A 29 2.83 12.13 10.26
C CYS A 29 2.34 12.73 11.59
N LYS A 30 1.24 12.21 12.14
CA LYS A 30 0.72 12.66 13.43
C LYS A 30 1.71 12.42 14.57
N GLU A 31 2.38 11.26 14.60
CA GLU A 31 3.41 10.94 15.59
C GLU A 31 4.65 11.85 15.47
N ALA A 32 4.99 12.26 14.25
CA ALA A 32 6.05 13.23 13.96
C ALA A 32 5.61 14.70 14.18
N GLY A 33 4.35 14.96 14.55
CA GLY A 33 3.83 16.30 14.82
C GLY A 33 3.38 17.09 13.59
N LEU A 34 3.24 16.43 12.43
CA LEU A 34 2.78 17.05 11.19
C LEU A 34 1.25 17.04 11.10
N ASN A 35 0.69 18.10 10.51
CA ASN A 35 -0.70 18.08 10.06
C ASN A 35 -0.80 17.31 8.74
N PHE A 36 -1.74 16.38 8.64
CA PHE A 36 -1.94 15.56 7.46
C PHE A 36 -3.40 15.60 7.00
N ALA A 37 -3.62 15.74 5.71
CA ALA A 37 -4.90 15.50 5.06
C ALA A 37 -4.68 14.66 3.80
N GLY A 38 -5.59 13.72 3.53
CA GLY A 38 -5.53 12.85 2.35
C GLY A 38 -6.83 12.88 1.58
N VAL A 39 -6.75 13.00 0.26
CA VAL A 39 -7.85 12.75 -0.67
C VAL A 39 -7.40 11.64 -1.61
N HIS A 40 -7.76 10.40 -1.28
CA HIS A 40 -7.28 9.20 -1.98
C HIS A 40 -5.75 9.13 -2.02
N ASP A 41 -5.14 9.32 -3.19
CA ASP A 41 -3.70 9.29 -3.47
C ASP A 41 -3.05 10.69 -3.42
N SER A 42 -3.79 11.72 -3.03
CA SER A 42 -3.29 13.09 -2.89
C SER A 42 -3.09 13.45 -1.41
N TYR A 43 -1.84 13.66 -0.99
CA TYR A 43 -1.48 13.87 0.42
C TYR A 43 -1.04 15.32 0.65
N TRP A 44 -1.61 15.97 1.67
CA TRP A 44 -1.43 17.38 1.96
C TRP A 44 -0.91 17.59 3.38
N THR A 45 -0.04 18.58 3.54
CA THR A 45 0.49 19.06 4.81
C THR A 45 0.80 20.56 4.69
N HIS A 46 1.36 21.19 5.74
CA HIS A 46 1.84 22.56 5.63
C HIS A 46 3.12 22.62 4.79
N ALA A 47 3.33 23.74 4.08
CA ALA A 47 4.45 23.88 3.14
C ALA A 47 5.84 23.62 3.78
N CYS A 48 6.02 23.94 5.07
CA CYS A 48 7.27 23.69 5.78
C CYS A 48 7.55 22.21 6.07
N ASP A 49 6.53 21.35 5.99
CA ASP A 49 6.58 19.95 6.41
C ASP A 49 6.63 18.98 5.22
N VAL A 50 6.55 19.49 3.98
CA VAL A 50 6.45 18.68 2.75
C VAL A 50 7.59 17.68 2.61
N ASP A 51 8.83 18.10 2.86
CA ASP A 51 10.00 17.23 2.74
C ASP A 51 9.95 16.06 3.74
N GLU A 52 9.52 16.35 4.97
CA GLU A 52 9.40 15.36 6.03
C GLU A 52 8.22 14.41 5.78
N MET A 53 7.08 14.94 5.33
CA MET A 53 5.95 14.11 4.90
C MET A 53 6.36 13.16 3.76
N ASN A 54 7.10 13.66 2.77
CA ASN A 54 7.57 12.84 1.64
C ASN A 54 8.57 11.76 2.08
N ARG A 55 9.38 12.01 3.11
CA ARG A 55 10.23 10.98 3.72
C ARG A 55 9.38 9.90 4.38
N ILE A 56 8.45 10.28 5.26
CA ILE A 56 7.54 9.36 5.97
C ILE A 56 6.71 8.54 4.98
N LEU A 57 6.17 9.17 3.93
CA LEU A 57 5.38 8.53 2.89
C LEU A 57 6.16 7.38 2.24
N ARG A 58 7.38 7.64 1.78
CA ARG A 58 8.24 6.65 1.12
C ARG A 58 8.62 5.52 2.08
N GLU A 59 8.90 5.84 3.34
CA GLU A 59 9.18 4.84 4.38
C GLU A 59 7.99 3.90 4.59
N LYS A 60 6.77 4.45 4.73
CA LYS A 60 5.56 3.64 4.92
C LYS A 60 5.18 2.84 3.68
N PHE A 61 5.51 3.32 2.48
CA PHE A 61 5.35 2.54 1.26
C PHE A 61 6.26 1.31 1.27
N VAL A 62 7.56 1.49 1.55
CA VAL A 62 8.52 0.38 1.62
C VAL A 62 8.18 -0.59 2.75
N GLU A 63 7.72 -0.08 3.90
CA GLU A 63 7.25 -0.91 5.01
C GLU A 63 6.05 -1.78 4.60
N LEU A 64 5.03 -1.19 3.98
CA LEU A 64 3.83 -1.92 3.55
C LEU A 64 4.15 -2.98 2.50
N TYR A 65 4.80 -2.58 1.41
CA TYR A 65 5.09 -3.49 0.28
C TYR A 65 6.26 -4.44 0.53
N GLY A 66 7.04 -4.20 1.59
CA GLY A 66 8.02 -5.15 2.13
C GLY A 66 7.37 -6.34 2.85
N THR A 67 6.08 -6.27 3.16
CA THR A 67 5.34 -7.40 3.72
C THR A 67 4.92 -8.42 2.64
N PRO A 68 4.70 -9.69 3.00
CA PRO A 68 4.31 -10.73 2.05
C PRO A 68 2.79 -10.67 1.75
N ILE A 69 2.35 -9.57 1.12
CA ILE A 69 0.93 -9.23 0.92
C ILE A 69 0.17 -10.32 0.16
N LEU A 70 0.72 -10.83 -0.94
CA LEU A 70 0.04 -11.82 -1.78
C LEU A 70 0.03 -13.22 -1.13
N GLU A 71 1.08 -13.55 -0.38
CA GLU A 71 1.16 -14.75 0.44
C GLU A 71 0.09 -14.74 1.53
N ASN A 72 -0.03 -13.63 2.28
CA ASN A 72 -1.06 -13.45 3.31
C ASN A 72 -2.48 -13.54 2.70
N LEU A 73 -2.68 -12.97 1.50
CA LEU A 73 -3.96 -13.07 0.80
C LEU A 73 -4.27 -14.53 0.41
N LEU A 74 -3.29 -15.25 -0.15
CA LEU A 74 -3.45 -16.65 -0.52
C LEU A 74 -3.75 -17.54 0.69
N GLU A 75 -3.03 -17.34 1.80
CA GLU A 75 -3.27 -18.05 3.07
C GLU A 75 -4.68 -17.78 3.61
N SER A 76 -5.13 -16.52 3.58
CA SER A 76 -6.49 -16.14 3.98
C SER A 76 -7.56 -16.83 3.13
N PHE A 77 -7.35 -16.92 1.82
CA PHE A 77 -8.26 -17.60 0.90
C PHE A 77 -8.29 -19.11 1.11
N GLN A 78 -7.12 -19.74 1.30
CA GLN A 78 -7.02 -21.17 1.60
C GLN A 78 -7.71 -21.51 2.92
N SER A 79 -7.55 -20.66 3.94
CA SER A 79 -8.19 -20.83 5.24
C SER A 79 -9.71 -20.66 5.15
N SER A 80 -10.18 -19.68 4.38
CA SER A 80 -11.61 -19.38 4.22
C SER A 80 -12.34 -20.38 3.31
N PHE A 81 -11.62 -20.98 2.35
CA PHE A 81 -12.16 -21.87 1.34
C PHE A 81 -11.31 -23.16 1.21
N PRO A 82 -11.26 -24.01 2.25
CA PRO A 82 -10.30 -25.13 2.35
C PRO A 82 -10.48 -26.22 1.28
N ASN A 83 -11.67 -26.29 0.66
CA ASN A 83 -11.98 -27.27 -0.39
C ASN A 83 -11.65 -26.76 -1.80
N LEU A 84 -11.19 -25.51 -1.95
CA LEU A 84 -10.80 -24.94 -3.24
C LEU A 84 -9.28 -24.99 -3.42
N LYS A 85 -8.85 -25.21 -4.66
CA LYS A 85 -7.45 -25.10 -5.05
C LYS A 85 -7.20 -23.75 -5.67
N PHE A 86 -6.21 -23.03 -5.14
CA PHE A 86 -5.77 -21.74 -5.66
C PHE A 86 -4.49 -21.93 -6.48
N PRO A 87 -4.28 -21.13 -7.54
CA PRO A 87 -3.04 -21.15 -8.30
C PRO A 87 -1.85 -20.69 -7.42
N PRO A 88 -0.61 -21.03 -7.80
CA PRO A 88 0.56 -20.46 -7.15
C PRO A 88 0.63 -18.95 -7.37
N LEU A 89 1.37 -18.26 -6.51
CA LEU A 89 1.66 -16.83 -6.66
C LEU A 89 2.51 -16.56 -7.91
N PRO A 90 2.35 -15.39 -8.54
CA PRO A 90 3.27 -14.95 -9.59
C PRO A 90 4.70 -14.80 -9.04
N GLU A 91 5.69 -15.00 -9.90
CA GLU A 91 7.09 -14.77 -9.55
C GLU A 91 7.34 -13.28 -9.27
N ARG A 92 8.19 -13.00 -8.27
CA ARG A 92 8.62 -11.62 -7.97
C ARG A 92 9.73 -11.20 -8.94
N GLY A 93 9.71 -9.94 -9.33
CA GLY A 93 10.80 -9.33 -10.10
C GLY A 93 12.04 -9.07 -9.23
N ASP A 94 13.03 -8.40 -9.83
CA ASP A 94 14.33 -8.06 -9.25
C ASP A 94 14.44 -6.61 -8.76
N PHE A 95 13.36 -5.82 -8.85
CA PHE A 95 13.32 -4.44 -8.36
C PHE A 95 13.59 -4.37 -6.84
N ASP A 96 14.58 -3.57 -6.44
CA ASP A 96 14.82 -3.28 -5.02
C ASP A 96 13.83 -2.22 -4.55
N LEU A 97 12.86 -2.64 -3.74
CA LEU A 97 11.85 -1.76 -3.18
C LEU A 97 12.44 -0.56 -2.42
N ARG A 98 13.66 -0.67 -1.89
CA ARG A 98 14.32 0.42 -1.15
C ARG A 98 14.69 1.59 -2.04
N ASP A 99 14.77 1.41 -3.37
CA ASP A 99 15.01 2.50 -4.32
C ASP A 99 13.92 3.59 -4.25
N VAL A 100 12.71 3.22 -3.79
CA VAL A 100 11.61 4.18 -3.56
C VAL A 100 12.01 5.27 -2.56
N LEU A 101 12.84 4.97 -1.55
CA LEU A 101 13.28 5.92 -0.53
C LEU A 101 14.00 7.14 -1.13
N GLN A 102 14.66 6.95 -2.27
CA GLN A 102 15.44 7.99 -2.95
C GLN A 102 14.71 8.59 -4.16
N SER A 103 13.51 8.10 -4.49
CA SER A 103 12.76 8.57 -5.66
C SER A 103 12.13 9.94 -5.39
N THR A 104 12.65 10.98 -6.05
CA THR A 104 12.17 12.38 -5.91
C THR A 104 10.75 12.56 -6.47
N TYR A 105 10.40 11.81 -7.51
CA TYR A 105 9.11 11.95 -8.20
C TYR A 105 8.12 10.84 -7.84
N PHE A 106 8.36 10.11 -6.75
CA PHE A 106 7.45 9.07 -6.30
C PHE A 106 6.09 9.65 -5.92
N PHE A 107 6.10 10.76 -5.17
CA PHE A 107 4.98 11.65 -4.91
C PHE A 107 5.50 13.09 -5.10
N ASN A 108 4.82 13.88 -5.93
CA ASN A 108 5.20 15.26 -6.25
C ASN A 108 4.00 16.20 -6.15
#